data_AF-A0A7S3KHI7-F1
#
_entry.id   AF-A0A7S3KHI7-F1
#
_cell.length_a   1.000
_cell.length_b   1.000
_cell.length_c   1.000
_cell.angle_alpha   90.00
_cell.angle_beta   90.00
_cell.angle_gamma   90.00
#
_symmetry.space_group_name_H-M   'P 1'
#
loop_
_entity.id
_entity.type
_entity.pdbx_description
1 polymer ?
#
loop_
_entity_poly.entity_id
_entity_poly.type
_entity_poly.pdbx_seq_one_letter_code
_entity_poly.pdbx_strand_id
1 'polypeptide(L)'
;MLKKKSKGKSSNGPKKGRTLTQDEFEQFKQEVKDDEIDDLWSNPGDWETDDDSDSDEFNKDLVDLDKKGNTKSLFRSNFMDKLHEYLADDVLAKHGELGPFQYRKKDYNAMKLDESKLEVRNPTKLEDDSYYFGQWIQGTDERCGRGFQVTEEGELYEGFWSKNKKNGKGRTLFINRDVFQGTYKNGQPEGYGCFVKDKDVKTKGYYKKDKLNGKGFEMLPDGTTYRGDFKNGEKEGEGTFKWEGGQSYTGEVINGKLQGKGTYTWTDGRTYTGDFKDSKMDGEGIFKFSDGK
;
A
#
# COMPACT_ATOMS: atom_id res chain seq x y z
N MET A 1 23.26 -43.51 14.02
CA MET A 1 24.17 -42.34 14.07
C MET A 1 23.89 -41.46 12.87
N LEU A 2 23.36 -40.25 13.08
CA LEU A 2 23.61 -39.04 12.27
C LEU A 2 22.81 -37.89 12.90
N LYS A 3 23.52 -37.10 13.70
CA LYS A 3 23.04 -35.89 14.38
C LYS A 3 22.76 -34.82 13.33
N LYS A 4 21.53 -34.29 13.26
CA LYS A 4 21.30 -32.98 12.65
C LYS A 4 21.37 -31.91 13.75
N LYS A 5 22.35 -31.02 13.57
CA LYS A 5 22.70 -29.92 14.45
C LYS A 5 21.54 -28.94 14.55
N SER A 6 21.11 -28.69 15.79
CA SER A 6 20.53 -27.42 16.22
C SER A 6 21.45 -26.29 15.76
N LYS A 7 20.92 -25.40 14.90
CA LYS A 7 21.49 -24.06 14.71
C LYS A 7 20.65 -23.12 15.56
N GLY A 8 21.27 -22.58 16.61
CA GLY A 8 20.67 -21.60 17.48
C GLY A 8 20.21 -20.38 16.70
N LYS A 9 19.00 -19.92 16.99
CA LYS A 9 18.55 -18.59 16.62
C LYS A 9 19.40 -17.60 17.42
N SER A 10 20.21 -16.82 16.72
CA SER A 10 20.90 -15.65 17.26
C SER A 10 19.83 -14.62 17.63
N SER A 11 19.63 -14.39 18.92
CA SER A 11 18.85 -13.28 19.45
C SER A 11 19.64 -11.99 19.24
N ASN A 12 19.50 -11.37 18.08
CA ASN A 12 19.88 -9.97 17.93
C ASN A 12 18.64 -9.14 18.26
N GLY A 13 18.45 -8.85 19.55
CA GLY A 13 17.53 -7.79 19.96
C GLY A 13 17.97 -6.44 19.38
N PRO A 14 17.09 -5.43 19.39
CA PRO A 14 17.38 -4.13 18.81
C PRO A 14 18.69 -3.57 19.39
N LYS A 15 19.57 -3.06 18.51
CA LYS A 15 20.74 -2.29 18.94
C LYS A 15 20.20 -1.15 19.79
N LYS A 16 20.63 -1.05 21.07
CA LYS A 16 20.15 -0.02 22.01
C LYS A 16 20.27 1.36 21.35
N GLY A 17 19.16 1.88 20.82
CA GLY A 17 19.11 3.19 20.20
C GLY A 17 19.37 4.28 21.24
N ARG A 18 20.08 5.32 20.82
CA ARG A 18 20.31 6.52 21.65
C ARG A 18 19.09 7.43 21.59
N THR A 19 18.69 7.98 22.74
CA THR A 19 17.65 9.03 22.85
C THR A 19 18.07 10.29 22.09
N LEU A 20 17.12 10.93 21.38
CA LEU A 20 17.36 12.22 20.72
C LEU A 20 17.90 13.25 21.73
N THR A 21 18.86 14.07 21.32
CA THR A 21 19.22 15.27 22.09
C THR A 21 18.08 16.28 22.04
N GLN A 22 18.07 17.22 22.99
CA GLN A 22 17.07 18.29 22.99
C GLN A 22 17.08 19.09 21.68
N ASP A 23 18.26 19.37 21.12
CA ASP A 23 18.38 20.13 19.87
C ASP A 23 17.82 19.36 18.66
N GLU A 24 18.14 18.06 18.56
CA GLU A 24 17.60 17.18 17.52
C GLU A 24 16.08 17.05 17.63
N PHE A 25 15.58 17.09 18.85
CA PHE A 25 14.16 17.04 19.15
C PHE A 25 13.42 18.36 18.85
N GLU A 26 14.03 19.52 19.12
CA GLU A 26 13.46 20.82 18.72
C GLU A 26 13.42 20.99 17.20
N GLN A 27 14.45 20.51 16.49
CA GLN A 27 14.46 20.48 15.03
C GLN A 27 13.29 19.65 14.49
N PHE A 28 13.10 18.44 15.02
CA PHE A 28 11.98 17.57 14.65
C PHE A 28 10.61 18.26 14.87
N LYS A 29 10.45 19.07 15.92
CA LYS A 29 9.21 19.80 16.21
C LYS A 29 8.84 20.86 15.17
N GLN A 30 9.81 21.49 14.52
CA GLN A 30 9.58 22.49 13.46
C GLN A 30 9.20 21.82 12.15
N GLU A 31 9.85 20.72 11.84
CA GLU A 31 9.68 19.91 10.62
C GLU A 31 8.28 19.27 10.53
N VAL A 32 7.72 18.80 11.65
CA VAL A 32 6.33 18.30 11.69
C VAL A 32 5.28 19.42 11.49
N LYS A 33 5.67 20.70 11.41
CA LYS A 33 4.72 21.82 11.25
C LYS A 33 4.70 22.40 9.84
N ASP A 34 5.82 22.39 9.11
CA ASP A 34 5.95 23.04 7.81
C ASP A 34 6.19 22.02 6.69
N ASP A 35 5.20 21.85 5.80
CA ASP A 35 5.36 21.13 4.53
C ASP A 35 4.67 21.93 3.41
N GLU A 36 5.45 22.52 2.49
CA GLU A 36 4.99 22.97 1.17
C GLU A 36 5.04 21.76 0.21
N ILE A 37 3.88 21.28 -0.25
CA ILE A 37 3.77 20.09 -1.12
C ILE A 37 2.65 20.26 -2.15
N ASP A 38 2.96 19.90 -3.40
CA ASP A 38 2.09 19.89 -4.58
C ASP A 38 1.06 18.75 -4.61
N ASP A 39 0.00 18.98 -5.38
CA ASP A 39 -1.27 18.27 -5.31
C ASP A 39 -1.32 17.02 -6.23
N LEU A 40 -0.82 15.87 -5.77
CA LEU A 40 -0.63 14.68 -6.63
C LEU A 40 -1.43 13.42 -6.28
N TRP A 41 -2.59 13.54 -5.64
CA TRP A 41 -3.51 12.39 -5.74
C TRP A 41 -4.93 12.84 -5.94
N SER A 42 -5.38 12.73 -7.18
CA SER A 42 -6.78 12.53 -7.46
C SER A 42 -7.12 11.09 -7.06
N ASN A 43 -8.33 10.90 -6.55
CA ASN A 43 -9.01 9.61 -6.69
C ASN A 43 -8.86 9.22 -8.18
N PRO A 44 -8.57 7.97 -8.58
CA PRO A 44 -8.62 7.60 -9.99
C PRO A 44 -10.03 7.92 -10.49
N GLY A 45 -10.14 9.08 -11.12
CA GLY A 45 -11.32 9.54 -11.82
C GLY A 45 -11.38 8.67 -13.05
N ASP A 46 -12.54 8.06 -13.24
CA ASP A 46 -12.86 7.18 -14.36
C ASP A 46 -12.12 5.84 -14.31
N TRP A 47 -12.68 4.92 -13.50
CA TRP A 47 -12.44 3.47 -13.56
C TRP A 47 -12.83 2.84 -14.91
N GLU A 48 -13.08 3.65 -15.95
CA GLU A 48 -13.65 3.27 -17.24
C GLU A 48 -12.65 3.38 -18.40
N THR A 49 -11.45 3.94 -18.21
CA THR A 49 -10.47 4.00 -19.31
C THR A 49 -9.73 2.66 -19.40
N ASP A 50 -9.89 1.95 -20.52
CA ASP A 50 -9.21 0.68 -20.85
C ASP A 50 -7.74 0.87 -21.25
N ASP A 51 -7.07 1.88 -20.70
CA ASP A 51 -5.69 2.23 -21.08
C ASP A 51 -4.67 1.32 -20.38
N ASP A 52 -3.69 0.83 -21.13
CA ASP A 52 -2.62 -0.06 -20.63
C ASP A 52 -1.59 0.67 -19.75
N SER A 53 -1.86 1.94 -19.39
CA SER A 53 -1.02 2.79 -18.53
C SER A 53 -1.13 2.48 -17.03
N ASP A 54 -1.98 1.52 -16.64
CA ASP A 54 -2.18 1.11 -15.24
C ASP A 54 -0.90 0.66 -14.53
N SER A 55 0.07 0.11 -15.28
CA SER A 55 1.37 -0.32 -14.75
C SER A 55 2.28 0.85 -14.35
N ASP A 56 2.26 1.93 -15.14
CA ASP A 56 2.99 3.17 -14.88
C ASP A 56 2.32 3.98 -13.77
N GLU A 57 0.99 3.98 -13.72
CA GLU A 57 0.21 4.62 -12.65
C GLU A 57 0.48 3.97 -11.29
N PHE A 58 0.66 2.65 -11.26
CA PHE A 58 0.95 1.93 -10.03
C PHE A 58 2.26 2.40 -9.37
N ASN A 59 3.31 2.61 -10.18
CA ASN A 59 4.55 3.17 -9.67
C ASN A 59 4.39 4.63 -9.28
N LYS A 60 3.60 5.44 -10.00
CA LYS A 60 3.29 6.82 -9.59
C LYS A 60 2.57 6.87 -8.24
N ASP A 61 1.55 6.04 -8.04
CA ASP A 61 0.85 5.91 -6.75
C ASP A 61 1.81 5.54 -5.60
N LEU A 62 2.96 4.92 -5.90
CA LEU A 62 4.02 4.66 -4.92
C LEU A 62 5.13 5.72 -4.87
N VAL A 63 5.41 6.43 -5.97
CA VAL A 63 6.66 7.20 -6.24
C VAL A 63 6.44 8.71 -6.47
N ASP A 64 5.24 9.25 -6.68
CA ASP A 64 5.02 10.62 -7.21
C ASP A 64 5.33 11.79 -6.24
N LEU A 65 6.56 11.85 -5.72
CA LEU A 65 7.09 12.83 -4.77
C LEU A 65 8.51 13.29 -5.11
N ASP A 66 9.13 12.77 -6.18
CA ASP A 66 10.57 12.96 -6.38
C ASP A 66 10.98 13.64 -7.69
N LYS A 67 10.05 14.21 -8.45
CA LYS A 67 10.41 14.92 -9.69
C LYS A 67 9.68 16.25 -9.88
N LYS A 68 10.15 17.26 -9.13
CA LYS A 68 10.63 18.58 -9.62
C LYS A 68 10.49 19.61 -8.51
N GLY A 69 11.56 19.85 -7.76
CA GLY A 69 11.57 20.97 -6.84
C GLY A 69 12.64 20.79 -5.79
N ASN A 70 13.80 21.36 -6.06
CA ASN A 70 14.93 21.48 -5.17
C ASN A 70 14.49 21.90 -3.74
N THR A 71 14.40 20.94 -2.83
CA THR A 71 14.76 21.20 -1.45
C THR A 71 15.84 20.20 -1.05
N LYS A 72 17.08 20.68 -1.01
CA LYS A 72 17.96 20.35 0.11
C LYS A 72 17.27 20.82 1.40
N SER A 73 16.14 20.20 1.76
CA SER A 73 15.51 20.43 3.05
C SER A 73 16.30 19.60 4.05
N LEU A 74 16.91 20.27 5.03
CA LEU A 74 17.72 19.68 6.11
C LEU A 74 16.96 18.62 6.95
N PHE A 75 15.67 18.41 6.66
CA PHE A 75 14.70 17.46 7.21
C PHE A 75 15.15 16.00 7.34
N ARG A 76 16.20 15.57 6.63
CA ARG A 76 16.42 14.12 6.40
C ARG A 76 17.64 13.49 7.07
N SER A 77 18.72 14.21 7.38
CA SER A 77 19.98 13.53 7.73
C SER A 77 19.95 12.84 9.10
N ASN A 78 19.71 13.56 10.20
CA ASN A 78 19.89 12.98 11.54
C ASN A 78 18.73 12.10 12.05
N PHE A 79 17.51 12.29 11.54
CA PHE A 79 16.33 11.53 11.99
C PHE A 79 16.19 10.19 11.25
N MET A 80 16.36 10.19 9.92
CA MET A 80 16.29 8.96 9.14
C MET A 80 17.42 8.01 9.54
N ASP A 81 18.62 8.53 9.79
CA ASP A 81 19.73 7.74 10.30
C ASP A 81 19.36 6.99 11.58
N LYS A 82 18.50 7.56 12.44
CA LYS A 82 18.03 6.91 13.68
C LYS A 82 16.87 5.98 13.44
N LEU A 83 15.90 6.36 12.61
CA LEU A 83 14.81 5.45 12.24
C LEU A 83 15.38 4.15 11.65
N HIS A 84 16.41 4.26 10.81
CA HIS A 84 17.14 3.15 10.21
C HIS A 84 17.78 2.21 11.24
N GLU A 85 18.08 2.66 12.47
CA GLU A 85 18.57 1.78 13.55
C GLU A 85 17.51 0.80 14.06
N TYR A 86 16.22 1.11 13.87
CA TYR A 86 15.09 0.29 14.31
C TYR A 86 14.51 -0.58 13.20
N LEU A 87 14.81 -0.30 11.94
CA LEU A 87 14.25 -1.03 10.80
C LEU A 87 14.98 -2.36 10.58
N ALA A 88 14.24 -3.36 10.13
CA ALA A 88 14.86 -4.54 9.52
C ALA A 88 15.61 -4.14 8.24
N ASP A 89 16.72 -4.81 7.92
CA ASP A 89 17.56 -4.48 6.75
C ASP A 89 16.75 -4.43 5.44
N ASP A 90 15.81 -5.37 5.27
CA ASP A 90 14.91 -5.46 4.11
C ASP A 90 13.90 -4.30 4.05
N VAL A 91 13.38 -3.88 5.21
CA VAL A 91 12.47 -2.72 5.33
C VAL A 91 13.22 -1.43 5.07
N LEU A 92 14.44 -1.31 5.59
CA LEU A 92 15.33 -0.17 5.35
C LEU A 92 15.66 -0.02 3.86
N ALA A 93 16.05 -1.11 3.20
CA ALA A 93 16.32 -1.11 1.77
C ALA A 93 15.08 -0.68 0.98
N LYS A 94 13.90 -1.24 1.31
CA LYS A 94 12.65 -0.91 0.60
C LYS A 94 12.22 0.53 0.84
N HIS A 95 12.37 1.04 2.06
CA HIS A 95 12.12 2.44 2.38
C HIS A 95 13.06 3.38 1.61
N GLY A 96 14.34 3.01 1.47
CA GLY A 96 15.31 3.74 0.65
C GLY A 96 14.96 3.80 -0.84
N GLU A 97 14.38 2.73 -1.40
CA GLU A 97 13.86 2.70 -2.78
C GLU A 97 12.65 3.63 -2.97
N LEU A 98 11.74 3.65 -1.98
CA LEU A 98 10.47 4.38 -2.06
C LEU A 98 10.59 5.85 -1.64
N GLY A 99 11.69 6.23 -0.99
CA GLY A 99 11.83 7.53 -0.35
C GLY A 99 10.86 7.71 0.83
N PRO A 100 10.81 8.90 1.45
CA PRO A 100 9.96 9.14 2.61
C PRO A 100 8.47 9.22 2.23
N PHE A 101 7.60 8.82 3.16
CA PHE A 101 6.18 9.04 3.00
C PHE A 101 5.84 10.53 3.02
N GLN A 102 4.89 10.95 2.18
CA GLN A 102 4.48 12.34 2.14
C GLN A 102 3.15 12.61 2.83
N TYR A 103 3.18 13.61 3.70
CA TYR A 103 2.04 14.12 4.44
C TYR A 103 1.42 15.30 3.69
N ARG A 104 0.48 15.02 2.80
CA ARG A 104 -0.16 16.07 2.01
C ARG A 104 -1.08 16.93 2.88
N LYS A 105 -1.06 18.24 2.66
CA LYS A 105 -1.89 19.21 3.39
C LYS A 105 -3.38 18.88 3.34
N LYS A 106 -3.89 18.41 2.20
CA LYS A 106 -5.30 18.02 2.07
C LYS A 106 -5.68 16.79 2.90
N ASP A 107 -4.79 15.80 3.00
CA ASP A 107 -5.02 14.60 3.83
C ASP A 107 -4.97 14.97 5.31
N TYR A 108 -4.00 15.81 5.67
CA TYR A 108 -3.89 16.36 7.02
C TYR A 108 -5.17 17.13 7.41
N ASN A 109 -5.63 18.04 6.56
CA ASN A 109 -6.86 18.81 6.80
C ASN A 109 -8.10 17.90 6.90
N ALA A 110 -8.15 16.81 6.12
CA ALA A 110 -9.24 15.84 6.18
C ALA A 110 -9.31 15.12 7.53
N MET A 111 -8.21 15.05 8.29
CA MET A 111 -8.18 14.49 9.65
C MET A 111 -8.88 15.39 10.68
N LYS A 112 -9.13 16.66 10.36
CA LYS A 112 -9.83 17.64 11.23
C LYS A 112 -9.22 17.71 12.63
N LEU A 113 -7.89 17.75 12.68
CA LEU A 113 -7.12 17.78 13.92
C LEU A 113 -7.11 19.19 14.52
N ASP A 114 -7.13 19.26 15.85
CA ASP A 114 -6.86 20.50 16.58
C ASP A 114 -5.35 20.57 16.88
N GLU A 115 -4.60 21.23 16.01
CA GLU A 115 -3.14 21.31 16.13
C GLU A 115 -2.66 21.94 17.42
N SER A 116 -3.46 22.83 18.01
CA SER A 116 -3.11 23.50 19.28
C SER A 116 -3.01 22.52 20.45
N LYS A 117 -3.67 21.36 20.32
CA LYS A 117 -3.65 20.26 21.30
C LYS A 117 -2.65 19.17 20.96
N LEU A 118 -1.90 19.29 19.86
CA LEU A 118 -0.88 18.32 19.52
C LEU A 118 0.45 18.73 20.13
N GLU A 119 1.16 17.75 20.64
CA GLU A 119 2.56 17.86 20.99
C GLU A 119 3.33 16.74 20.30
N VAL A 120 4.62 16.95 20.24
CA VAL A 120 5.56 15.95 19.79
C VAL A 120 6.33 15.50 21.01
N ARG A 121 6.67 14.21 21.07
CA ARG A 121 7.47 13.62 22.16
C ARG A 121 8.71 12.93 21.59
N ASN A 122 9.69 12.72 22.46
CA ASN A 122 10.82 11.84 22.14
C ASN A 122 10.31 10.45 21.72
N PRO A 123 11.15 9.67 21.01
CA PRO A 123 10.82 8.28 20.68
C PRO A 123 10.36 7.53 21.92
N THR A 124 9.15 6.99 21.87
CA THR A 124 8.51 6.33 23.02
C THR A 124 8.34 4.86 22.71
N LYS A 125 8.90 4.01 23.57
CA LYS A 125 8.61 2.57 23.54
C LYS A 125 7.20 2.34 24.08
N LEU A 126 6.38 1.63 23.32
CA LEU A 126 4.99 1.31 23.65
C LEU A 126 4.88 -0.02 24.41
N GLU A 127 3.68 -0.33 24.90
CA GLU A 127 3.38 -1.57 25.63
C GLU A 127 3.56 -2.84 24.78
N ASP A 128 3.42 -2.74 23.46
CA ASP A 128 3.60 -3.83 22.49
C ASP A 128 5.06 -3.96 22.01
N ASP A 129 6.01 -3.41 22.77
CA ASP A 129 7.45 -3.34 22.49
C ASP A 129 7.87 -2.56 21.24
N SER A 130 6.90 -2.04 20.48
CA SER A 130 7.15 -1.16 19.34
C SER A 130 7.61 0.23 19.79
N TYR A 131 8.23 0.97 18.88
CA TYR A 131 8.64 2.35 19.10
C TYR A 131 7.78 3.30 18.28
N TYR A 132 7.29 4.36 18.91
CA TYR A 132 6.54 5.43 18.26
C TYR A 132 7.31 6.74 18.22
N PHE A 133 7.21 7.41 17.07
CA PHE A 133 7.83 8.69 16.78
C PHE A 133 6.76 9.57 16.16
N GLY A 134 6.33 10.65 16.82
CA GLY A 134 5.30 11.49 16.22
C GLY A 134 4.51 12.33 17.21
N GLN A 135 3.31 12.69 16.75
CA GLN A 135 2.41 13.57 17.45
C GLN A 135 1.50 12.81 18.43
N TRP A 136 1.26 13.47 19.56
CA TRP A 136 0.45 13.04 20.68
C TRP A 136 -0.54 14.14 21.04
N ILE A 137 -1.64 13.79 21.68
CA ILE A 137 -2.51 14.77 22.32
C ILE A 137 -1.82 15.24 23.61
N GLN A 138 -1.73 16.56 23.79
CA GLN A 138 -1.14 17.18 24.97
C GLN A 138 -1.78 16.66 26.26
N GLY A 139 -0.93 16.22 27.19
CA GLY A 139 -1.37 15.72 28.49
C GLY A 139 -2.02 14.33 28.47
N THR A 140 -1.94 13.58 27.37
CA THR A 140 -2.47 12.20 27.29
C THR A 140 -1.48 11.25 26.60
N ASP A 141 -1.64 9.94 26.75
CA ASP A 141 -0.88 8.94 25.99
C ASP A 141 -1.63 8.50 24.73
N GLU A 142 -2.27 9.46 24.06
CA GLU A 142 -2.98 9.22 22.80
C GLU A 142 -2.19 9.75 21.60
N ARG A 143 -1.70 8.83 20.76
CA ARG A 143 -1.10 9.14 19.45
C ARG A 143 -2.16 9.71 18.52
N CYS A 144 -1.84 10.84 17.89
CA CYS A 144 -2.75 11.59 17.04
C CYS A 144 -1.98 12.51 16.09
N GLY A 145 -2.37 12.59 14.82
CA GLY A 145 -1.65 13.37 13.81
C GLY A 145 -0.62 12.54 13.05
N ARG A 146 0.54 13.12 12.73
CA ARG A 146 1.60 12.47 11.95
C ARG A 146 2.48 11.61 12.87
N GLY A 147 2.90 10.45 12.38
CA GLY A 147 3.89 9.66 13.10
C GLY A 147 4.24 8.33 12.45
N PHE A 148 5.29 7.74 13.01
CA PHE A 148 5.91 6.49 12.62
C PHE A 148 5.79 5.51 13.77
N GLN A 149 5.52 4.24 13.47
CA GLN A 149 5.64 3.13 14.42
C GLN A 149 6.54 2.07 13.82
N VAL A 150 7.55 1.65 14.58
CA VAL A 150 8.43 0.54 14.22
C VAL A 150 8.20 -0.61 15.18
N THR A 151 7.84 -1.79 14.68
CA THR A 151 7.64 -2.99 15.53
C THR A 151 8.98 -3.49 16.10
N GLU A 152 8.95 -4.41 17.06
CA GLU A 152 10.18 -5.02 17.58
C GLU A 152 10.97 -5.75 16.48
N GLU A 153 10.25 -6.31 15.50
CA GLU A 153 10.82 -6.99 14.33
C GLU A 153 11.30 -6.02 13.24
N GLY A 154 11.07 -4.71 13.39
CA GLY A 154 11.54 -3.70 12.46
C GLY A 154 10.62 -3.44 11.26
N GLU A 155 9.35 -3.83 11.32
CA GLU A 155 8.32 -3.38 10.37
C GLU A 155 7.98 -1.91 10.60
N LEU A 156 7.73 -1.15 9.54
CA LEU A 156 7.47 0.29 9.61
C LEU A 156 6.03 0.60 9.21
N TYR A 157 5.32 1.35 10.05
CA TYR A 157 4.21 2.18 9.61
C TYR A 157 4.60 3.64 9.68
N GLU A 158 4.23 4.40 8.66
CA GLU A 158 4.37 5.85 8.60
C GLU A 158 3.08 6.45 8.05
N GLY A 159 2.55 7.47 8.72
CA GLY A 159 1.31 8.10 8.28
C GLY A 159 0.53 8.73 9.41
N PHE A 160 -0.78 8.81 9.20
CA PHE A 160 -1.69 9.50 10.08
C PHE A 160 -2.22 8.59 11.20
N TRP A 161 -2.49 9.23 12.34
CA TRP A 161 -2.92 8.61 13.60
C TRP A 161 -4.13 9.34 14.16
N SER A 162 -5.04 8.58 14.77
CA SER A 162 -6.13 9.14 15.58
C SER A 162 -6.48 8.15 16.68
N LYS A 163 -6.52 8.62 17.93
CA LYS A 163 -6.87 7.81 19.11
C LYS A 163 -6.09 6.49 19.17
N ASN A 164 -4.76 6.58 19.09
CA ASN A 164 -3.85 5.43 19.12
C ASN A 164 -3.96 4.44 17.95
N LYS A 165 -4.68 4.78 16.88
CA LYS A 165 -4.86 3.90 15.72
C LYS A 165 -4.41 4.57 14.42
N LYS A 166 -3.86 3.77 13.50
CA LYS A 166 -3.64 4.17 12.10
C LYS A 166 -4.98 4.67 11.53
N ASN A 167 -5.01 5.91 11.03
CA ASN A 167 -6.24 6.53 10.54
C ASN A 167 -5.89 7.63 9.55
N GLY A 168 -6.56 7.71 8.41
CA GLY A 168 -6.16 8.59 7.30
C GLY A 168 -5.14 7.92 6.38
N LYS A 169 -4.36 8.70 5.63
CA LYS A 169 -3.35 8.14 4.73
C LYS A 169 -2.14 7.58 5.48
N GLY A 170 -1.54 6.52 4.95
CA GLY A 170 -0.31 5.96 5.50
C GLY A 170 0.29 4.89 4.60
N ARG A 171 1.51 4.48 4.94
CA ARG A 171 2.26 3.39 4.32
C ARG A 171 2.74 2.42 5.41
N THR A 172 2.55 1.12 5.17
CA THR A 172 3.17 0.05 5.95
C THR A 172 4.18 -0.68 5.06
N LEU A 173 5.39 -0.88 5.59
CA LEU A 173 6.46 -1.68 5.03
C LEU A 173 6.66 -2.90 5.92
N PHE A 174 6.38 -4.07 5.36
CA PHE A 174 6.42 -5.33 6.09
C PHE A 174 7.81 -5.95 6.00
N ILE A 175 8.15 -6.82 6.97
CA ILE A 175 9.48 -7.45 7.02
C ILE A 175 9.77 -8.30 5.78
N ASN A 176 8.73 -8.85 5.16
CA ASN A 176 8.81 -9.61 3.93
C ASN A 176 8.93 -8.73 2.68
N ARG A 177 9.22 -7.43 2.83
CA ARG A 177 9.30 -6.40 1.77
C ARG A 177 7.98 -6.07 1.07
N ASP A 178 6.86 -6.60 1.56
CA ASP A 178 5.56 -6.16 1.09
C ASP A 178 5.33 -4.69 1.47
N VAL A 179 4.55 -3.99 0.67
CA VAL A 179 4.24 -2.57 0.87
C VAL A 179 2.75 -2.37 0.73
N PHE A 180 2.11 -1.79 1.75
CA PHE A 180 0.77 -1.23 1.62
C PHE A 180 0.85 0.28 1.71
N GLN A 181 0.27 1.01 0.76
CA GLN A 181 0.08 2.46 0.83
C GLN A 181 -1.37 2.81 0.53
N GLY A 182 -2.06 3.51 1.43
CA GLY A 182 -3.48 3.78 1.24
C GLY A 182 -4.15 4.46 2.42
N THR A 183 -5.47 4.39 2.44
CA THR A 183 -6.27 4.88 3.57
C THR A 183 -6.44 3.81 4.65
N TYR A 184 -6.23 4.23 5.89
CA TYR A 184 -6.49 3.47 7.10
C TYR A 184 -7.68 4.06 7.84
N LYS A 185 -8.41 3.19 8.55
CA LYS A 185 -9.43 3.57 9.52
C LYS A 185 -9.38 2.60 10.68
N ASN A 186 -9.28 3.13 11.90
CA ASN A 186 -9.24 2.32 13.12
C ASN A 186 -8.18 1.21 13.10
N GLY A 187 -7.02 1.48 12.50
CA GLY A 187 -5.88 0.55 12.46
C GLY A 187 -5.84 -0.35 11.21
N GLN A 188 -6.90 -0.38 10.40
CA GLN A 188 -7.03 -1.30 9.27
C GLN A 188 -7.11 -0.55 7.94
N PRO A 189 -6.61 -1.12 6.83
CA PRO A 189 -6.91 -0.63 5.49
C PRO A 189 -8.42 -0.52 5.24
N GLU A 190 -8.88 0.69 4.93
CA GLU A 190 -10.26 1.00 4.58
C GLU A 190 -10.32 2.24 3.68
N GLY A 191 -10.92 2.11 2.50
CA GLY A 191 -10.84 3.08 1.41
C GLY A 191 -9.82 2.67 0.36
N TYR A 192 -9.41 3.60 -0.52
CA TYR A 192 -8.50 3.29 -1.62
C TYR A 192 -7.05 3.06 -1.14
N GLY A 193 -6.38 2.05 -1.70
CA GLY A 193 -4.97 1.77 -1.46
C GLY A 193 -4.33 0.87 -2.51
N CYS A 194 -3.00 0.78 -2.44
CA CYS A 194 -2.14 -0.03 -3.29
C CYS A 194 -1.32 -0.99 -2.42
N PHE A 195 -1.17 -2.23 -2.86
CA PHE A 195 -0.40 -3.27 -2.19
C PHE A 195 0.57 -3.93 -3.17
N VAL A 196 1.84 -4.02 -2.77
CA VAL A 196 2.90 -4.72 -3.51
C VAL A 196 3.40 -5.84 -2.66
N LYS A 197 3.35 -7.07 -3.19
CA LYS A 197 4.08 -8.18 -2.61
C LYS A 197 5.51 -8.21 -3.15
N ASP A 198 6.49 -8.63 -2.37
CA ASP A 198 7.92 -8.72 -2.74
C ASP A 198 8.20 -9.50 -4.04
N LYS A 199 7.23 -10.28 -4.51
CA LYS A 199 7.26 -11.01 -5.79
C LYS A 199 6.35 -10.39 -6.85
N ASP A 200 6.25 -9.07 -6.89
CA ASP A 200 5.59 -8.26 -7.92
C ASP A 200 4.09 -8.49 -8.16
N VAL A 201 3.38 -9.19 -7.26
CA VAL A 201 1.91 -9.10 -7.26
C VAL A 201 1.53 -7.71 -6.79
N LYS A 202 0.92 -6.95 -7.69
CA LYS A 202 0.52 -5.56 -7.49
C LYS A 202 -0.99 -5.48 -7.46
N THR A 203 -1.57 -4.92 -6.41
CA THR A 203 -3.02 -4.69 -6.33
C THR A 203 -3.33 -3.25 -5.98
N LYS A 204 -4.36 -2.67 -6.60
CA LYS A 204 -4.89 -1.35 -6.24
C LYS A 204 -6.41 -1.40 -6.20
N GLY A 205 -7.04 -0.65 -5.31
CA GLY A 205 -8.50 -0.58 -5.25
C GLY A 205 -9.05 -0.24 -3.88
N TYR A 206 -10.35 -0.46 -3.72
CA TYR A 206 -11.05 -0.19 -2.47
C TYR A 206 -10.86 -1.33 -1.48
N TYR A 207 -10.47 -0.97 -0.26
CA TYR A 207 -10.34 -1.88 0.89
C TYR A 207 -11.48 -1.65 1.88
N LYS A 208 -11.91 -2.73 2.51
CA LYS A 208 -12.83 -2.72 3.65
C LYS A 208 -12.39 -3.79 4.64
N LYS A 209 -12.02 -3.37 5.86
CA LYS A 209 -11.50 -4.26 6.90
C LYS A 209 -10.35 -5.14 6.38
N ASP A 210 -9.32 -4.48 5.83
CA ASP A 210 -8.07 -5.13 5.37
C ASP A 210 -8.20 -6.03 4.12
N LYS A 211 -9.35 -5.99 3.44
CA LYS A 211 -9.61 -6.81 2.25
C LYS A 211 -10.07 -5.96 1.08
N LEU A 212 -9.59 -6.27 -0.13
CA LEU A 212 -10.17 -5.71 -1.35
C LEU A 212 -11.68 -5.98 -1.40
N ASN A 213 -12.44 -4.92 -1.62
CA ASN A 213 -13.90 -4.91 -1.57
C ASN A 213 -14.46 -3.76 -2.42
N GLY A 214 -15.20 -4.08 -3.48
CA GLY A 214 -15.60 -3.16 -4.53
C GLY A 214 -14.64 -3.22 -5.71
N LYS A 215 -14.51 -2.13 -6.47
CA LYS A 215 -13.65 -2.09 -7.65
C LYS A 215 -12.17 -2.21 -7.28
N GLY A 216 -11.44 -2.99 -8.05
CA GLY A 216 -10.01 -3.22 -7.88
C GLY A 216 -9.30 -3.65 -9.16
N PHE A 217 -7.99 -3.67 -9.07
CA PHE A 217 -7.05 -4.13 -10.08
C PHE A 217 -6.00 -5.02 -9.43
N GLU A 218 -5.64 -6.11 -10.11
CA GLU A 218 -4.54 -7.00 -9.75
C GLU A 218 -3.67 -7.24 -10.99
N MET A 219 -2.36 -7.16 -10.81
CA MET A 219 -1.36 -7.56 -11.80
C MET A 219 -0.48 -8.65 -11.20
N LEU A 220 -0.37 -9.75 -11.93
CA LEU A 220 0.49 -10.87 -11.61
C LEU A 220 1.89 -10.66 -12.22
N PRO A 221 2.92 -11.37 -11.72
CA PRO A 221 4.30 -11.18 -12.18
C PRO A 221 4.51 -11.61 -13.64
N ASP A 222 3.61 -12.43 -14.18
CA ASP A 222 3.66 -12.86 -15.57
C ASP A 222 3.05 -11.83 -16.54
N GLY A 223 2.54 -10.69 -16.04
CA GLY A 223 1.87 -9.66 -16.84
C GLY A 223 0.34 -9.82 -16.92
N THR A 224 -0.20 -10.94 -16.43
CA THR A 224 -1.66 -11.14 -16.35
C THR A 224 -2.28 -10.09 -15.45
N THR A 225 -3.33 -9.42 -15.94
CA THR A 225 -4.08 -8.44 -15.17
C THR A 225 -5.53 -8.87 -14.99
N TYR A 226 -6.12 -8.41 -13.88
CA TYR A 226 -7.54 -8.47 -13.61
C TYR A 226 -8.02 -7.08 -13.18
N ARG A 227 -9.09 -6.60 -13.79
CA ARG A 227 -9.80 -5.37 -13.40
C ARG A 227 -11.26 -5.72 -13.18
N GLY A 228 -11.81 -5.42 -12.03
CA GLY A 228 -13.21 -5.77 -11.76
C GLY A 228 -13.61 -5.66 -10.32
N ASP A 229 -14.69 -6.36 -9.99
CA ASP A 229 -15.24 -6.42 -8.66
C ASP A 229 -14.50 -7.41 -7.76
N PHE A 230 -14.20 -6.96 -6.54
CA PHE A 230 -13.68 -7.78 -5.47
C PHE A 230 -14.67 -7.85 -4.32
N LYS A 231 -14.74 -9.01 -3.66
CA LYS A 231 -15.49 -9.19 -2.43
C LYS A 231 -14.66 -10.01 -1.45
N ASN A 232 -14.33 -9.39 -0.32
CA ASN A 232 -13.55 -10.01 0.75
C ASN A 232 -12.18 -10.55 0.29
N GLY A 233 -11.54 -9.87 -0.66
CA GLY A 233 -10.24 -10.25 -1.22
C GLY A 233 -10.32 -11.15 -2.45
N GLU A 234 -11.51 -11.68 -2.78
CA GLU A 234 -11.72 -12.56 -3.92
C GLU A 234 -12.28 -11.79 -5.11
N LYS A 235 -11.92 -12.18 -6.33
CA LYS A 235 -12.52 -11.66 -7.58
C LYS A 235 -13.95 -12.20 -7.69
N GLU A 236 -14.93 -11.33 -7.61
CA GLU A 236 -16.36 -11.69 -7.56
C GLU A 236 -17.24 -10.55 -8.11
N GLY A 237 -17.98 -10.82 -9.19
CA GLY A 237 -18.80 -9.86 -9.91
C GLY A 237 -18.36 -9.71 -11.36
N GLU A 238 -18.51 -8.51 -11.94
CA GLU A 238 -18.07 -8.25 -13.31
C GLU A 238 -16.58 -7.93 -13.32
N GLY A 239 -15.86 -8.46 -14.32
CA GLY A 239 -14.46 -8.13 -14.49
C GLY A 239 -13.86 -8.53 -15.82
N THR A 240 -12.69 -7.97 -16.07
CA THR A 240 -11.87 -8.23 -17.25
C THR A 240 -10.55 -8.87 -16.83
N PHE A 241 -10.24 -10.04 -17.37
CA PHE A 241 -8.90 -10.61 -17.38
C PHE A 241 -8.20 -10.25 -18.69
N LYS A 242 -6.96 -9.79 -18.62
CA LYS A 242 -6.04 -9.77 -19.77
C LYS A 242 -4.85 -10.65 -19.42
N TRP A 243 -4.58 -11.66 -20.24
CA TRP A 243 -3.41 -12.53 -20.08
C TRP A 243 -2.24 -11.96 -20.88
N GLU A 244 -1.01 -12.24 -20.45
CA GLU A 244 0.23 -11.78 -21.11
C GLU A 244 0.30 -12.18 -22.60
N GLY A 245 -0.33 -13.30 -22.96
CA GLY A 245 -0.40 -13.73 -24.36
C GLY A 245 -1.26 -12.84 -25.26
N GLY A 246 -2.02 -11.89 -24.71
CA GLY A 246 -2.95 -11.02 -25.42
C GLY A 246 -4.39 -11.55 -25.49
N GLN A 247 -4.65 -12.73 -24.93
CA GLN A 247 -6.03 -13.18 -24.72
C GLN A 247 -6.70 -12.28 -23.68
N SER A 248 -8.02 -12.15 -23.78
CA SER A 248 -8.81 -11.44 -22.77
C SER A 248 -10.14 -12.11 -22.52
N TYR A 249 -10.71 -11.83 -21.35
CA TYR A 249 -12.07 -12.20 -20.99
C TYR A 249 -12.72 -11.00 -20.32
N THR A 250 -13.97 -10.71 -20.67
CA THR A 250 -14.81 -9.74 -19.97
C THR A 250 -16.16 -10.37 -19.66
N GLY A 251 -16.56 -10.37 -18.39
CA GLY A 251 -17.85 -10.89 -17.95
C GLY A 251 -17.86 -11.28 -16.48
N GLU A 252 -18.77 -12.18 -16.11
CA GLU A 252 -18.96 -12.59 -14.73
C GLU A 252 -17.78 -13.45 -14.22
N VAL A 253 -17.39 -13.21 -12.97
CA VAL A 253 -16.30 -13.90 -12.26
C VAL A 253 -16.77 -14.26 -10.86
N ILE A 254 -16.51 -15.50 -10.42
CA ILE A 254 -16.79 -15.93 -9.03
C ILE A 254 -15.60 -16.74 -8.52
N ASN A 255 -15.07 -16.35 -7.35
CA ASN A 255 -13.89 -16.96 -6.73
C ASN A 255 -12.70 -17.06 -7.71
N GLY A 256 -12.47 -15.99 -8.48
CA GLY A 256 -11.39 -15.94 -9.48
C GLY A 256 -11.57 -16.79 -10.72
N LYS A 257 -12.73 -17.44 -10.92
CA LYS A 257 -13.04 -18.23 -12.11
C LYS A 257 -14.01 -17.51 -13.02
N LEU A 258 -13.86 -17.71 -14.33
CA LEU A 258 -14.83 -17.23 -15.32
C LEU A 258 -16.14 -18.01 -15.12
N GLN A 259 -17.25 -17.31 -15.01
CA GLN A 259 -18.58 -17.87 -14.74
C GLN A 259 -19.62 -17.07 -15.53
N GLY A 260 -20.86 -17.55 -15.56
CA GLY A 260 -22.00 -16.79 -16.09
C GLY A 260 -21.81 -16.36 -17.54
N LYS A 261 -22.32 -15.19 -17.90
CA LYS A 261 -22.14 -14.62 -19.25
C LYS A 261 -20.80 -13.89 -19.35
N GLY A 262 -20.10 -14.11 -20.47
CA GLY A 262 -18.89 -13.38 -20.77
C GLY A 262 -18.48 -13.45 -22.23
N THR A 263 -17.45 -12.68 -22.58
CA THR A 263 -16.78 -12.72 -23.87
C THR A 263 -15.31 -13.05 -23.69
N TYR A 264 -14.87 -14.14 -24.30
CA TYR A 264 -13.45 -14.50 -24.40
C TYR A 264 -12.91 -14.13 -25.77
N THR A 265 -11.80 -13.42 -25.82
CA THR A 265 -11.12 -12.99 -27.04
C THR A 265 -9.75 -13.68 -27.12
N TRP A 266 -9.51 -14.36 -28.23
CA TRP A 266 -8.20 -14.95 -28.51
C TRP A 266 -7.28 -13.94 -29.18
N THR A 267 -5.97 -14.21 -29.13
CA THR A 267 -4.91 -13.38 -29.70
C THR A 267 -5.03 -13.17 -31.21
N ASP A 268 -5.68 -14.12 -31.90
CA ASP A 268 -5.91 -14.08 -33.34
C ASP A 268 -7.20 -13.33 -33.72
N GLY A 269 -7.89 -12.73 -32.75
CA GLY A 269 -9.11 -11.94 -32.96
C GLY A 269 -10.40 -12.77 -32.96
N ARG A 270 -10.33 -14.10 -32.79
CA ARG A 270 -11.53 -14.90 -32.56
C ARG A 270 -12.20 -14.46 -31.26
N THR A 271 -13.52 -14.56 -31.19
CA THR A 271 -14.27 -14.27 -29.96
C THR A 271 -15.32 -15.34 -29.70
N TYR A 272 -15.59 -15.59 -28.43
CA TYR A 272 -16.71 -16.40 -27.96
C TYR A 272 -17.48 -15.57 -26.96
N THR A 273 -18.75 -15.31 -27.24
CA THR A 273 -19.66 -14.63 -26.31
C THR A 273 -20.74 -15.62 -25.89
N GLY A 274 -20.79 -16.00 -24.62
CA GLY A 274 -21.70 -17.05 -24.16
C GLY A 274 -21.54 -17.39 -22.69
N ASP A 275 -22.05 -18.56 -22.32
CA ASP A 275 -21.98 -19.07 -20.96
C ASP A 275 -20.61 -19.67 -20.61
N PHE A 276 -20.19 -19.42 -19.37
CA PHE A 276 -18.98 -19.96 -18.75
C PHE A 276 -19.32 -20.64 -17.42
N LYS A 277 -18.63 -21.75 -17.16
CA LYS A 277 -18.66 -22.44 -15.88
C LYS A 277 -17.29 -22.97 -15.50
N ASP A 278 -16.81 -22.62 -14.31
CA ASP A 278 -15.50 -23.03 -13.79
C ASP A 278 -14.36 -22.77 -14.79
N SER A 279 -14.36 -21.58 -15.40
CA SER A 279 -13.39 -21.14 -16.42
C SER A 279 -13.43 -21.93 -17.74
N LYS A 280 -14.53 -22.60 -18.06
CA LYS A 280 -14.77 -23.28 -19.33
C LYS A 280 -15.99 -22.70 -20.02
N MET A 281 -15.97 -22.68 -21.35
CA MET A 281 -17.18 -22.39 -22.15
C MET A 281 -18.17 -23.54 -21.94
N ASP A 282 -19.32 -23.24 -21.34
CA ASP A 282 -20.30 -24.24 -20.90
C ASP A 282 -21.71 -23.65 -20.97
N GLY A 283 -22.45 -24.00 -22.03
CA GLY A 283 -23.80 -23.51 -22.31
C GLY A 283 -23.92 -22.97 -23.73
N GLU A 284 -24.78 -21.96 -23.91
CA GLU A 284 -25.02 -21.35 -25.22
C GLU A 284 -24.08 -20.17 -25.47
N GLY A 285 -23.57 -20.06 -26.69
CA GLY A 285 -22.69 -18.97 -27.08
C GLY A 285 -22.52 -18.82 -28.58
N ILE A 286 -22.01 -17.65 -28.97
CA ILE A 286 -21.70 -17.30 -30.35
C ILE A 286 -20.19 -17.27 -30.47
N PHE A 287 -19.66 -18.11 -31.37
CA PHE A 287 -18.26 -18.07 -31.78
C PHE A 287 -18.15 -17.23 -33.05
N LYS A 288 -17.24 -16.26 -33.07
CA LYS A 288 -16.92 -15.46 -34.26
C LYS A 288 -15.47 -15.70 -34.67
N PHE A 289 -15.25 -15.98 -35.95
CA PHE A 289 -13.91 -16.11 -36.50
C PHE A 289 -13.31 -14.73 -36.76
N SER A 290 -11.98 -14.66 -36.82
CA SER A 290 -11.27 -13.39 -37.01
C SER A 290 -11.49 -12.76 -38.39
N ASP A 291 -12.00 -13.53 -39.35
CA ASP A 291 -12.43 -13.06 -40.67
C ASP A 291 -13.91 -12.61 -40.72
N GLY A 292 -14.61 -12.58 -39.58
CA GLY A 292 -16.00 -12.12 -39.46
C GLY A 292 -17.05 -13.12 -39.92
N LYS A 293 -16.67 -14.37 -40.23
CA LYS A 293 -17.59 -15.49 -40.46
C LYS A 293 -17.95 -16.20 -39.17
#